data_AF-A0A178INK5-F1
#
_entry.id   AF-A0A178INK5-F1
#
_cell.length_a   1.000
_cell.length_b   1.000
_cell.length_c   1.000
_cell.angle_alpha   90.00
_cell.angle_beta   90.00
_cell.angle_gamma   90.00
#
_symmetry.space_group_name_H-M   'P 1'
#
loop_
_entity.id
_entity.type
_entity.pdbx_description
1 polymer ?
#
loop_
_entity_poly.entity_id
_entity_poly.type
_entity_poly.pdbx_seq_one_letter_code
_entity_poly.pdbx_strand_id
1 'polypeptide(L)'
;MIFAFFVLVTASFWAFWGASENFHEAWHYKSIFLNLKWTLAYLAPSAAFVGLGVLGIKRPVIGGATICVLAGALMVWWLMERWPPSPKDFIHVAMLSSLLLLAGGLLCLFGRVPHAALVVKMVIGVPALIAVACSVEPVWRIAHRHYDGDLGAREVDGQGTRLIWAPSGPGWDTGGQVSYAKAQFIATHLSADGRTVMDRPQGIWRLPAVDEIVRSLTRDGQNAGGVWAGETRRASYMRMPDKESPLWTPYAPVIYYWTQSPGVKGSSRWTICYNGRVMSRAEKTSMRSLGFRLVRETRTP
;
A
#
# COMPACT_ATOMS: atom_id res chain seq x y z
N MET A 1 30.68 13.98 11.74
CA MET A 1 30.60 12.81 10.85
C MET A 1 29.37 11.94 11.14
N ILE A 2 29.15 11.53 12.41
CA ILE A 2 28.02 10.67 12.82
C ILE A 2 26.65 11.27 12.45
N PHE A 3 26.40 12.57 12.72
CA PHE A 3 25.16 13.25 12.33
C PHE A 3 24.86 13.15 10.82
N ALA A 4 25.86 13.43 9.98
CA ALA A 4 25.69 13.39 8.54
C ALA A 4 25.38 11.98 8.03
N PHE A 5 26.03 10.96 8.59
CA PHE A 5 25.74 9.56 8.29
C PHE A 5 24.31 9.18 8.70
N PHE A 6 23.89 9.56 9.90
CA PHE A 6 22.52 9.35 10.37
C PHE A 6 21.50 9.93 9.40
N VAL A 7 21.64 11.22 9.04
CA VAL A 7 20.70 11.86 8.11
C VAL A 7 20.71 11.19 6.74
N LEU A 8 21.88 10.83 6.22
CA LEU A 8 22.00 10.16 4.93
C LEU A 8 21.22 8.84 4.92
N VAL A 9 21.39 8.00 5.94
CA VAL A 9 20.70 6.71 6.06
C VAL A 9 19.20 6.93 6.21
N THR A 10 18.77 7.83 7.09
CA THR A 10 17.34 8.06 7.34
C THR A 10 16.64 8.66 6.11
N ALA A 11 17.23 9.67 5.46
CA ALA A 11 16.67 10.25 4.24
C ALA A 11 16.59 9.22 3.10
N SER A 12 17.61 8.37 2.96
CA SER A 12 17.67 7.29 1.97
C SER A 12 16.61 6.22 2.22
N PHE A 13 16.42 5.81 3.47
CA PHE A 13 15.36 4.88 3.86
C PHE A 13 13.97 5.43 3.51
N TRP A 14 13.69 6.69 3.85
CA TRP A 14 12.42 7.33 3.51
C TRP A 14 12.25 7.55 2.01
N ALA A 15 13.32 7.78 1.25
CA ALA A 15 13.25 7.84 -0.22
C ALA A 15 12.86 6.49 -0.82
N PHE A 16 13.50 5.40 -0.36
CA PHE A 16 13.19 4.04 -0.77
C PHE A 16 11.72 3.68 -0.45
N TRP A 17 11.31 3.89 0.79
CA TRP A 17 9.95 3.59 1.25
C TRP A 17 8.92 4.45 0.50
N GLY A 18 9.14 5.76 0.44
CA GLY A 18 8.24 6.70 -0.21
C GLY A 18 8.07 6.42 -1.70
N ALA A 19 9.17 6.13 -2.42
CA ALA A 19 9.10 5.73 -3.83
C ALA A 19 8.32 4.42 -4.00
N SER A 20 8.59 3.40 -3.19
CA SER A 20 7.94 2.10 -3.30
C SER A 20 6.45 2.15 -3.00
N GLU A 21 6.05 2.79 -1.90
CA GLU A 21 4.65 2.87 -1.47
C GLU A 21 3.81 3.78 -2.38
N ASN A 22 4.39 4.85 -2.92
CA ASN A 22 3.71 5.75 -3.85
C ASN A 22 3.11 5.00 -5.04
N PHE A 23 3.88 4.13 -5.69
CA PHE A 23 3.40 3.34 -6.83
C PHE A 23 2.59 2.11 -6.43
N HIS A 24 2.68 1.69 -5.17
CA HIS A 24 1.85 0.62 -4.63
C HIS A 24 0.42 1.09 -4.35
N GLU A 25 0.27 2.26 -3.72
CA GLU A 25 -1.01 2.75 -3.20
C GLU A 25 -1.59 3.95 -3.97
N ALA A 26 -0.76 4.92 -4.36
CA ALA A 26 -1.23 6.25 -4.74
C ALA A 26 -1.40 6.47 -6.25
N TRP A 27 -0.68 5.72 -7.08
CA TRP A 27 -0.78 5.80 -8.55
C TRP A 27 -2.01 5.07 -9.10
N HIS A 28 -3.17 5.67 -8.85
CA HIS A 28 -4.48 5.22 -9.33
C HIS A 28 -5.35 6.38 -9.83
N TYR A 29 -4.87 7.62 -9.87
CA TYR A 29 -5.66 8.71 -10.45
C TYR A 29 -5.49 8.74 -11.97
N LYS A 30 -6.58 9.06 -12.69
CA LYS A 30 -6.50 9.37 -14.13
C LYS A 30 -5.69 10.65 -14.40
N SER A 31 -5.68 11.58 -13.45
CA SER A 31 -4.93 12.83 -13.54
C SER A 31 -3.46 12.64 -13.15
N ILE A 32 -2.55 12.90 -14.10
CA ILE A 32 -1.09 12.89 -13.87
C ILE A 32 -0.73 13.88 -12.75
N PHE A 33 -1.33 15.08 -12.76
CA PHE A 33 -1.06 16.09 -11.73
C PHE A 33 -1.37 15.58 -10.32
N LEU A 34 -2.48 14.85 -10.16
CA LEU A 34 -2.86 14.31 -8.86
C LEU A 34 -1.92 13.18 -8.42
N ASN A 35 -1.49 12.31 -9.33
CA ASN A 35 -0.46 11.29 -9.05
C ASN A 35 0.89 11.93 -8.66
N LEU A 36 1.29 13.03 -9.33
CA LEU A 36 2.51 13.77 -8.99
C LEU A 36 2.40 14.45 -7.62
N LYS A 37 1.25 15.03 -7.28
CA LYS A 37 0.99 15.59 -5.95
C LYS A 37 1.17 14.53 -4.87
N TRP A 38 0.62 13.33 -5.07
CA TRP A 38 0.82 12.23 -4.14
C TRP A 38 2.26 11.74 -4.11
N THR A 39 2.94 11.69 -5.25
CA THR A 39 4.38 11.37 -5.30
C THR A 39 5.20 12.30 -4.40
N LEU A 40 4.91 13.61 -4.44
CA LEU A 40 5.53 14.57 -3.53
C LEU A 40 5.17 14.31 -2.06
N ALA A 41 3.91 13.95 -1.77
CA ALA A 41 3.48 13.64 -0.41
C ALA A 41 4.19 12.41 0.17
N TYR A 42 4.37 11.34 -0.61
CA TYR A 42 5.08 10.14 -0.19
C TYR A 42 6.60 10.36 -0.05
N LEU A 43 7.18 11.27 -0.84
CA LEU A 43 8.59 11.65 -0.73
C LEU A 43 8.85 12.76 0.32
N ALA A 44 7.81 13.39 0.84
CA ALA A 44 7.92 14.50 1.80
C ALA A 44 8.73 14.15 3.05
N PRO A 45 8.61 12.95 3.66
CA PRO A 45 9.48 12.57 4.77
C PRO A 45 10.96 12.64 4.40
N SER A 46 11.36 12.06 3.26
CA SER A 46 12.75 12.10 2.79
C SER A 46 13.21 13.54 2.57
N ALA A 47 12.40 14.35 1.88
CA ALA A 47 12.71 15.76 1.62
C ALA A 47 12.88 16.57 2.92
N ALA A 48 12.07 16.31 3.94
CA ALA A 48 12.19 16.93 5.25
C ALA A 48 13.52 16.58 5.94
N PHE A 49 13.92 15.31 5.92
CA PHE A 49 15.21 14.87 6.47
C PHE A 49 16.40 15.48 5.70
N VAL A 50 16.32 15.57 4.37
CA VAL A 50 17.32 16.27 3.56
C VAL A 50 17.41 17.74 3.96
N GLY A 51 16.28 18.44 4.04
CA GLY A 51 16.24 19.87 4.41
C GLY A 51 16.81 20.13 5.81
N LEU A 52 16.37 19.37 6.82
CA LEU A 52 16.88 19.44 8.18
C LEU A 52 18.37 19.06 8.25
N GLY A 53 18.79 18.07 7.48
CA GLY A 53 20.19 17.68 7.32
C GLY A 53 21.08 18.78 6.80
N VAL A 54 20.68 19.40 5.70
CA VAL A 54 21.41 20.51 5.09
C VAL A 54 21.46 21.70 6.03
N LEU A 55 20.36 22.01 6.72
CA LEU A 55 20.33 23.05 7.75
C LEU A 55 21.30 22.72 8.90
N GLY A 56 21.30 21.49 9.40
CA GLY A 56 22.21 21.04 10.45
C GLY A 56 23.68 21.02 10.03
N ILE A 57 23.99 20.69 8.78
CA ILE A 57 25.37 20.73 8.27
C ILE A 57 25.86 22.17 8.12
N LYS A 58 25.02 23.07 7.58
CA LYS A 58 25.40 24.47 7.32
C LYS A 58 25.35 25.36 8.58
N ARG A 59 24.41 25.08 9.48
CA ARG A 59 24.13 25.87 10.69
C ARG A 59 23.84 24.91 11.87
N PRO A 60 24.87 24.26 12.43
CA PRO A 60 24.69 23.14 13.38
C PRO A 60 23.87 23.49 14.61
N VAL A 61 24.04 24.68 15.17
CA VAL A 61 23.26 25.15 16.33
C VAL A 61 21.79 25.31 15.98
N ILE A 62 21.49 26.02 14.88
CA ILE A 62 20.11 26.27 14.46
C ILE A 62 19.45 24.96 14.04
N GLY A 63 20.09 24.19 13.16
CA GLY A 63 19.54 22.92 12.66
C GLY A 63 19.37 21.89 13.77
N GLY A 64 20.34 21.75 14.67
CA GLY A 64 20.24 20.85 15.82
C GLY A 64 19.11 21.24 16.77
N ALA A 65 18.99 22.54 17.10
CA ALA A 65 17.90 23.05 17.92
C ALA A 65 16.53 22.82 17.26
N THR A 66 16.40 23.12 15.96
CA THR A 66 15.18 22.86 15.19
C THR A 66 14.80 21.38 15.22
N ILE A 67 15.76 20.48 14.96
CA ILE A 67 15.50 19.03 15.00
C ILE A 67 15.04 18.59 16.39
N CYS A 68 15.70 19.05 17.46
CA CYS A 68 15.32 18.72 18.84
C CYS A 68 13.91 19.21 19.18
N VAL A 69 13.56 20.44 18.79
CA VAL A 69 12.22 21.02 19.03
C VAL A 69 11.14 20.22 18.28
N LEU A 70 11.37 19.92 16.99
CA LEU A 70 10.41 19.13 16.20
C LEU A 70 10.25 17.72 16.73
N ALA A 71 11.35 17.06 17.12
CA ALA A 71 11.34 15.74 17.73
C ALA A 71 10.56 15.74 19.07
N GLY A 72 10.83 16.73 19.93
CA GLY A 72 10.13 16.90 21.20
C GLY A 72 8.64 17.15 21.00
N ALA A 73 8.26 18.03 20.07
CA ALA A 73 6.86 18.31 19.75
C ALA A 73 6.13 17.07 19.22
N LEU A 74 6.76 16.31 18.31
CA LEU A 74 6.19 15.06 17.80
C LEU A 74 5.99 14.01 18.91
N MET A 75 6.98 13.89 19.80
CA MET A 75 6.92 12.97 20.95
C MET A 75 5.78 13.36 21.90
N VAL A 76 5.65 14.65 22.24
CA VAL A 76 4.58 15.16 23.11
C VAL A 76 3.22 14.93 22.48
N TRP A 77 3.04 15.32 21.20
CA TRP A 77 1.78 15.11 20.49
C TRP A 77 1.37 13.63 20.48
N TRP A 78 2.31 12.74 20.16
CA TRP A 78 2.03 11.31 20.11
C TRP A 78 1.69 10.72 21.50
N LEU A 79 2.36 11.19 22.57
CA LEU A 79 2.04 10.80 23.94
C LEU A 79 0.64 11.27 24.36
N MET A 80 0.24 12.48 23.97
CA MET A 80 -1.09 13.01 24.26
C MET A 80 -2.19 12.20 23.59
N GLU A 81 -1.99 11.80 22.33
CA GLU A 81 -2.96 10.97 21.57
C GLU A 81 -3.14 9.56 22.17
N ARG A 82 -2.17 9.10 22.96
CA ARG A 82 -2.13 7.76 23.55
C ARG A 82 -2.22 7.76 25.07
N TRP A 83 -2.70 8.85 25.67
CA TRP A 83 -2.77 8.94 27.12
C TRP A 83 -3.91 8.09 27.72
N PRO A 84 -3.66 7.27 28.77
CA PRO A 84 -2.36 6.98 29.38
C PRO A 84 -1.55 5.95 28.55
N PRO A 85 -0.24 6.17 28.34
CA PRO A 85 0.56 5.31 27.49
C PRO A 85 0.80 3.94 28.14
N SER A 86 0.72 2.89 27.34
CA SER A 86 1.08 1.53 27.75
C SER A 86 2.48 1.15 27.27
N PRO A 87 3.16 0.13 27.85
CA PRO A 87 4.52 -0.25 27.45
C PRO A 87 4.69 -0.54 25.94
N LYS A 88 3.66 -1.09 25.28
CA LYS A 88 3.66 -1.33 23.82
C LYS A 88 3.67 -0.04 22.99
N ASP A 89 3.22 1.08 23.55
CA ASP A 89 3.25 2.35 22.85
C ASP A 89 4.71 2.85 22.78
N PHE A 90 5.57 2.53 23.76
CA PHE A 90 6.98 2.96 23.76
C PHE A 90 7.85 2.31 22.67
N ILE A 91 7.39 1.22 22.07
CA ILE A 91 8.03 0.58 20.90
C ILE A 91 7.37 1.00 19.58
N HIS A 92 6.43 1.94 19.61
CA HIS A 92 5.73 2.42 18.42
C HIS A 92 6.67 3.24 17.53
N VAL A 93 6.52 3.08 16.21
CA VAL A 93 7.38 3.70 15.19
C VAL A 93 7.49 5.22 15.37
N ALA A 94 6.39 5.89 15.70
CA ALA A 94 6.38 7.34 15.93
C ALA A 94 7.25 7.76 17.11
N MET A 95 7.24 7.00 18.22
CA MET A 95 8.04 7.33 19.39
C MET A 95 9.53 7.03 19.16
N LEU A 96 9.85 5.87 18.55
CA LEU A 96 11.22 5.54 18.17
C LEU A 96 11.80 6.54 17.16
N SER A 97 11.00 6.97 16.18
CA SER A 97 11.41 8.00 15.20
C SER A 97 11.70 9.33 15.88
N SER A 98 10.90 9.71 16.88
CA SER A 98 11.11 10.94 17.65
C SER A 98 12.41 10.88 18.48
N LEU A 99 12.69 9.75 19.13
CA LEU A 99 13.93 9.56 19.88
C LEU A 99 15.18 9.57 18.99
N LEU A 100 15.10 8.92 17.82
CA LEU A 100 16.18 8.93 16.82
C LEU A 100 16.41 10.35 16.27
N LEU A 101 15.35 11.10 16.00
CA LEU A 101 15.44 12.51 15.62
C LEU A 101 16.10 13.34 16.71
N LEU A 102 15.71 13.17 17.98
CA LEU A 102 16.29 13.90 19.11
C LEU A 102 17.79 13.60 19.24
N ALA A 103 18.18 12.32 19.15
CA ALA A 103 19.58 11.92 19.14
C ALA A 103 20.34 12.56 17.96
N GLY A 104 19.74 12.58 16.76
CA GLY A 104 20.29 13.27 15.60
C GLY A 104 20.47 14.78 15.83
N GLY A 105 19.50 15.45 16.46
CA GLY A 105 19.57 16.87 16.82
C GLY A 105 20.70 17.17 17.80
N LEU A 106 20.86 16.35 18.85
CA LEU A 106 21.98 16.47 19.79
C LEU A 106 23.33 16.25 19.11
N LEU A 107 23.44 15.23 18.25
CA LEU A 107 24.65 14.99 17.46
C LEU A 107 24.98 16.16 16.51
N CYS A 108 23.96 16.88 16.04
CA CYS A 108 24.13 18.09 15.23
C CYS A 108 24.67 19.26 16.06
N LEU A 109 24.15 19.47 17.27
CA LEU A 109 24.57 20.59 18.14
C LEU A 109 26.05 20.52 18.53
N PHE A 110 26.56 19.31 18.80
CA PHE A 110 27.92 19.11 19.28
C PHE A 110 28.89 18.60 18.19
N GLY A 111 28.37 18.20 17.04
CA GLY A 111 29.15 17.61 15.95
C GLY A 111 29.74 18.65 14.99
N ARG A 112 30.94 18.36 14.49
CA ARG A 112 31.49 19.04 13.31
C ARG A 112 31.46 18.13 12.08
N VAL A 113 31.21 18.72 10.93
CA VAL A 113 31.16 18.02 9.64
C VAL A 113 32.34 18.49 8.79
N PRO A 114 33.41 17.70 8.65
CA PRO A 114 34.46 18.01 7.70
C PRO A 114 33.90 17.93 6.26
N HIS A 115 34.43 18.74 5.34
CA HIS A 115 34.02 18.76 3.93
C HIS A 115 32.51 18.96 3.71
N ALA A 116 31.90 19.93 4.41
CA ALA A 116 30.46 20.19 4.40
C ALA A 116 29.83 20.24 2.99
N ALA A 117 30.52 20.79 1.99
CA ALA A 117 30.01 20.85 0.62
C ALA A 117 29.82 19.46 -0.02
N LEU A 118 30.77 18.54 0.17
CA LEU A 118 30.67 17.17 -0.33
C LEU A 118 29.55 16.42 0.39
N VAL A 119 29.48 16.57 1.72
CA VAL A 119 28.46 15.93 2.54
C VAL A 119 27.05 16.40 2.17
N VAL A 120 26.86 17.70 1.92
CA VAL A 120 25.57 18.24 1.44
C VAL A 120 25.21 17.63 0.08
N LYS A 121 26.16 17.50 -0.85
CA LYS A 121 25.92 16.82 -2.14
C LYS A 121 25.48 15.37 -1.95
N MET A 122 26.08 14.65 -1.01
CA MET A 122 25.70 13.27 -0.69
C MET A 122 24.30 13.18 -0.06
N VAL A 123 24.00 14.03 0.93
CA VAL A 123 22.70 14.06 1.62
C VAL A 123 21.56 14.39 0.66
N ILE A 124 21.79 15.21 -0.36
CA ILE A 124 20.78 15.50 -1.39
C ILE A 124 20.77 14.39 -2.46
N GLY A 125 21.95 14.06 -3.00
CA GLY A 125 22.08 13.24 -4.20
C GLY A 125 21.74 11.77 -3.99
N VAL A 126 22.13 11.16 -2.86
CA VAL A 126 21.92 9.72 -2.63
C VAL A 126 20.44 9.39 -2.44
N PRO A 127 19.66 10.07 -1.56
CA PRO A 127 18.23 9.81 -1.47
C PRO A 127 17.49 10.10 -2.78
N ALA A 128 17.88 11.15 -3.51
CA ALA A 128 17.29 11.45 -4.82
C ALA A 128 17.55 10.33 -5.84
N LEU A 129 18.79 9.81 -5.90
CA LEU A 129 19.15 8.69 -6.76
C LEU A 129 18.37 7.42 -6.38
N ILE A 130 18.23 7.13 -5.08
CA ILE A 130 17.42 6.00 -4.60
C ILE A 130 15.96 6.16 -5.03
N ALA A 131 15.37 7.35 -4.82
CA ALA A 131 13.99 7.60 -5.23
C ALA A 131 13.80 7.36 -6.73
N VAL A 132 14.71 7.87 -7.58
CA VAL A 132 14.67 7.64 -9.03
C VAL A 132 14.83 6.16 -9.37
N ALA A 133 15.86 5.50 -8.85
CA ALA A 133 16.14 4.09 -9.14
C ALA A 133 14.98 3.17 -8.75
N CYS A 134 14.40 3.39 -7.57
CA CYS A 134 13.24 2.64 -7.08
C CYS A 134 11.94 2.98 -7.82
N SER A 135 11.90 4.06 -8.60
CA SER A 135 10.74 4.45 -9.40
C SER A 135 10.75 3.90 -10.82
N VAL A 136 11.89 3.46 -11.36
CA VAL A 136 12.01 3.07 -12.79
C VAL A 136 11.06 1.92 -13.15
N GLU A 137 11.15 0.80 -12.44
CA GLU A 137 10.27 -0.36 -12.72
C GLU A 137 8.80 -0.03 -12.45
N PRO A 138 8.42 0.59 -11.31
CA PRO A 138 7.01 0.87 -11.06
C PRO A 138 6.39 1.85 -12.06
N VAL A 139 7.14 2.87 -12.50
CA VAL A 139 6.69 3.81 -13.54
C VAL A 139 6.49 3.08 -14.86
N TRP A 140 7.45 2.25 -15.27
CA TRP A 140 7.31 1.42 -16.47
C TRP A 140 6.06 0.54 -16.38
N ARG A 141 5.91 -0.17 -15.25
CA ARG A 141 4.78 -1.06 -14.98
C ARG A 141 3.45 -0.32 -15.08
N ILE A 142 3.31 0.83 -14.43
CA ILE A 142 2.06 1.61 -14.43
C ILE A 142 1.74 2.17 -15.82
N ALA A 143 2.75 2.62 -16.56
CA ALA A 143 2.57 3.14 -17.91
C ALA A 143 2.08 2.08 -18.90
N HIS A 144 2.35 0.79 -18.63
CA HIS A 144 1.99 -0.33 -19.50
C HIS A 144 0.84 -1.19 -18.96
N ARG A 145 0.20 -0.81 -17.84
CA ARG A 145 -0.93 -1.57 -17.29
C ARG A 145 -2.03 -1.73 -18.32
N HIS A 146 -2.45 -2.97 -18.53
CA HIS A 146 -3.60 -3.27 -19.35
C HIS A 146 -4.90 -2.79 -18.70
N TYR A 147 -5.66 -1.97 -19.42
CA TYR A 147 -7.00 -1.54 -19.04
C TYR A 147 -7.89 -1.45 -20.27
N ASP A 148 -8.89 -2.33 -20.33
CA ASP A 148 -9.83 -2.44 -21.44
C ASP A 148 -11.07 -1.54 -21.28
N GLY A 149 -11.20 -0.82 -20.16
CA GLY A 149 -12.31 0.10 -19.90
C GLY A 149 -13.64 -0.57 -19.53
N ASP A 150 -13.74 -1.89 -19.61
CA ASP A 150 -14.98 -2.60 -19.35
C ASP A 150 -15.10 -2.98 -17.86
N LEU A 151 -16.00 -2.28 -17.20
CA LEU A 151 -16.35 -2.44 -15.78
C LEU A 151 -17.62 -3.30 -15.60
N GLY A 152 -18.05 -4.01 -16.64
CA GLY A 152 -19.19 -4.92 -16.62
C GLY A 152 -18.92 -6.24 -15.91
N ALA A 153 -19.93 -7.12 -15.95
CA ALA A 153 -19.76 -8.49 -15.48
C ALA A 153 -18.84 -9.23 -16.46
N ARG A 154 -17.85 -9.95 -15.94
CA ARG A 154 -16.81 -10.58 -16.77
C ARG A 154 -16.75 -12.06 -16.52
N GLU A 155 -16.90 -12.85 -17.57
CA GLU A 155 -16.48 -14.24 -17.53
C GLU A 155 -14.95 -14.28 -17.59
N VAL A 156 -14.34 -14.97 -16.62
CA VAL A 156 -12.89 -15.16 -16.55
C VAL A 156 -12.61 -16.65 -16.42
N ASP A 157 -11.78 -17.16 -17.33
CA ASP A 157 -11.27 -18.52 -17.30
C ASP A 157 -9.90 -18.53 -16.58
N GLY A 158 -9.93 -18.89 -15.30
CA GLY A 158 -8.76 -19.00 -14.45
C GLY A 158 -8.27 -20.44 -14.37
N GLN A 159 -7.62 -20.94 -15.43
CA GLN A 159 -6.99 -22.27 -15.46
C GLN A 159 -7.94 -23.40 -15.00
N GLY A 160 -9.08 -23.53 -15.67
CA GLY A 160 -10.08 -24.57 -15.37
C GLY A 160 -11.16 -24.14 -14.38
N THR A 161 -11.09 -22.91 -13.88
CA THR A 161 -12.17 -22.29 -13.10
C THR A 161 -12.80 -21.17 -13.91
N ARG A 162 -14.02 -21.40 -14.39
CA ARG A 162 -14.77 -20.42 -15.20
C ARG A 162 -15.83 -19.75 -14.34
N LEU A 163 -15.61 -18.47 -14.04
CA LEU A 163 -16.47 -17.69 -13.14
C LEU A 163 -16.93 -16.41 -13.81
N ILE A 164 -18.14 -15.98 -13.45
CA ILE A 164 -18.61 -14.63 -13.75
C ILE A 164 -18.25 -13.74 -12.57
N TRP A 165 -17.40 -12.75 -12.80
CA TRP A 165 -17.03 -11.71 -11.85
C TRP A 165 -18.02 -10.54 -11.95
N ALA A 166 -18.49 -10.06 -10.80
CA ALA A 166 -19.46 -8.98 -10.71
C ALA A 166 -18.97 -7.68 -11.41
N PRO A 167 -19.88 -6.86 -11.95
CA PRO A 167 -19.54 -5.53 -12.48
C PRO A 167 -19.14 -4.57 -11.37
N SER A 168 -18.65 -3.38 -11.77
CA SER A 168 -18.36 -2.26 -10.86
C SER A 168 -19.60 -1.93 -10.07
N GLY A 169 -19.40 -1.61 -8.80
CA GLY A 169 -20.47 -1.51 -7.83
C GLY A 169 -19.99 -1.66 -6.39
N PRO A 170 -20.92 -1.94 -5.46
CA PRO A 170 -20.65 -1.93 -4.03
C PRO A 170 -19.41 -2.75 -3.65
N GLY A 171 -18.32 -2.07 -3.27
CA GLY A 171 -17.10 -2.69 -2.74
C GLY A 171 -15.95 -2.93 -3.72
N TRP A 172 -16.15 -2.80 -5.04
CA TRP A 172 -15.09 -3.00 -6.02
C TRP A 172 -14.29 -1.71 -6.30
N ASP A 173 -14.92 -0.62 -6.72
CA ASP A 173 -14.25 0.62 -7.15
C ASP A 173 -14.57 1.86 -6.29
N THR A 174 -15.53 1.77 -5.37
CA THR A 174 -16.04 2.90 -4.57
C THR A 174 -15.14 3.36 -3.41
N GLY A 175 -13.88 2.93 -3.35
CA GLY A 175 -12.93 3.47 -2.39
C GLY A 175 -12.63 2.63 -1.15
N GLY A 176 -12.84 1.30 -1.22
CA GLY A 176 -12.56 0.37 -0.11
C GLY A 176 -13.22 0.79 1.21
N GLN A 177 -12.68 0.37 2.35
CA GLN A 177 -13.26 0.56 3.69
C GLN A 177 -14.47 -0.33 3.97
N VAL A 178 -14.42 -1.58 3.50
CA VAL A 178 -15.44 -2.58 3.78
C VAL A 178 -14.88 -3.64 4.74
N SER A 179 -15.54 -3.86 5.88
CA SER A 179 -15.24 -4.98 6.77
C SER A 179 -15.69 -6.30 6.15
N TYR A 180 -15.15 -7.43 6.61
CA TYR A 180 -15.54 -8.73 6.07
C TYR A 180 -17.05 -9.00 6.21
N ALA A 181 -17.64 -8.66 7.35
CA ALA A 181 -19.08 -8.82 7.59
C ALA A 181 -19.94 -8.02 6.60
N LYS A 182 -19.52 -6.79 6.27
CA LYS A 182 -20.23 -5.96 5.29
C LYS A 182 -20.05 -6.51 3.86
N ALA A 183 -18.87 -7.04 3.53
CA ALA A 183 -18.62 -7.70 2.25
C ALA A 183 -19.50 -8.95 2.09
N GLN A 184 -19.61 -9.80 3.12
CA GLN A 184 -20.54 -10.94 3.13
C GLN A 184 -22.00 -10.53 3.01
N PHE A 185 -22.42 -9.48 3.73
CA PHE A 185 -23.78 -8.95 3.63
C PHE A 185 -24.10 -8.53 2.18
N ILE A 186 -23.19 -7.76 1.56
CA ILE A 186 -23.38 -7.35 0.17
C ILE A 186 -23.42 -8.58 -0.75
N ALA A 187 -22.52 -9.55 -0.56
CA ALA A 187 -22.49 -10.75 -1.37
C ALA A 187 -23.84 -11.49 -1.39
N THR A 188 -24.46 -11.65 -0.21
CA THR A 188 -25.72 -12.37 -0.09
C THR A 188 -26.92 -11.58 -0.61
N HIS A 189 -26.85 -10.25 -0.70
CA HIS A 189 -27.97 -9.36 -1.05
C HIS A 189 -27.83 -8.71 -2.42
N LEU A 190 -26.73 -8.92 -3.15
CA LEU A 190 -26.52 -8.26 -4.43
C LEU A 190 -27.46 -8.81 -5.51
N SER A 191 -28.10 -7.90 -6.25
CA SER A 191 -29.00 -8.18 -7.36
C SER A 191 -28.35 -9.02 -8.46
N ALA A 192 -29.16 -9.67 -9.30
CA ALA A 192 -28.67 -10.57 -10.35
C ALA A 192 -27.74 -9.90 -11.39
N ASP A 193 -27.93 -8.59 -11.63
CA ASP A 193 -27.09 -7.76 -12.48
C ASP A 193 -25.81 -7.27 -11.78
N GLY A 194 -25.67 -7.52 -10.47
CA GLY A 194 -24.48 -7.21 -9.69
C GLY A 194 -24.31 -5.75 -9.28
N ARG A 195 -25.37 -4.91 -9.38
CA ARG A 195 -25.23 -3.45 -9.19
C ARG A 195 -25.90 -2.90 -7.95
N THR A 196 -26.97 -3.54 -7.47
CA THR A 196 -27.83 -3.01 -6.39
C THR A 196 -27.86 -3.95 -5.22
N VAL A 197 -27.65 -3.44 -4.00
CA VAL A 197 -27.83 -4.22 -2.77
C VAL A 197 -29.32 -4.23 -2.44
N MET A 198 -29.92 -5.41 -2.42
CA MET A 198 -31.35 -5.61 -2.17
C MET A 198 -31.64 -5.77 -0.68
N ASP A 199 -32.89 -5.56 -0.27
CA ASP A 199 -33.30 -5.76 1.13
C ASP A 199 -33.42 -7.23 1.53
N ARG A 200 -33.57 -8.13 0.54
CA ARG A 200 -33.68 -9.58 0.76
C ARG A 200 -32.46 -10.33 0.22
N PRO A 201 -32.01 -11.41 0.87
CA PRO A 201 -30.97 -12.28 0.34
C PRO A 201 -31.34 -12.81 -1.05
N GLN A 202 -30.40 -12.69 -1.98
CA GLN A 202 -30.51 -13.16 -3.36
C GLN A 202 -29.82 -14.51 -3.57
N GLY A 203 -28.70 -14.76 -2.87
CA GLY A 203 -27.95 -16.02 -2.96
C GLY A 203 -27.28 -16.27 -4.31
N ILE A 204 -27.06 -15.22 -5.12
CA ILE A 204 -26.51 -15.32 -6.48
C ILE A 204 -24.98 -15.18 -6.47
N TRP A 205 -24.47 -14.26 -5.66
CA TRP A 205 -23.07 -13.88 -5.63
C TRP A 205 -22.41 -14.34 -4.33
N ARG A 206 -21.11 -14.61 -4.40
CA ARG A 206 -20.29 -14.92 -3.22
C ARG A 206 -18.94 -14.24 -3.31
N LEU A 207 -18.27 -14.13 -2.16
CA LEU A 207 -16.86 -13.80 -2.14
C LEU A 207 -16.07 -14.97 -2.78
N PRO A 208 -15.04 -14.69 -3.60
CA PRO A 208 -14.20 -15.73 -4.19
C PRO A 208 -13.30 -16.38 -3.14
N ALA A 209 -12.93 -17.63 -3.38
CA ALA A 209 -11.84 -18.30 -2.67
C ALA A 209 -10.48 -17.72 -3.09
N VAL A 210 -9.45 -18.01 -2.29
CA VAL A 210 -8.07 -17.59 -2.59
C VAL A 210 -7.62 -18.12 -3.95
N ASP A 211 -7.82 -19.42 -4.20
CA ASP A 211 -7.40 -20.08 -5.43
C ASP A 211 -8.06 -19.47 -6.68
N GLU A 212 -9.34 -19.11 -6.60
CA GLU A 212 -10.10 -18.51 -7.71
C GLU A 212 -9.53 -17.14 -8.11
N ILE A 213 -9.19 -16.29 -7.13
CA ILE A 213 -8.53 -15.02 -7.43
C ILE A 213 -7.14 -15.28 -8.01
N VAL A 214 -6.32 -16.11 -7.34
CA VAL A 214 -4.93 -16.39 -7.75
C VAL A 214 -4.87 -16.85 -9.20
N ARG A 215 -5.74 -17.77 -9.61
CA ARG A 215 -5.82 -18.27 -10.99
C ARG A 215 -6.36 -17.25 -11.98
N SER A 216 -7.07 -16.22 -11.52
CA SER A 216 -7.70 -15.19 -12.38
C SER A 216 -6.88 -13.91 -12.51
N LEU A 217 -5.77 -13.78 -11.78
CA LEU A 217 -4.90 -12.61 -11.88
C LEU A 217 -4.18 -12.56 -13.23
N THR A 218 -3.96 -11.34 -13.71
CA THR A 218 -3.43 -11.07 -15.05
C THR A 218 -2.19 -10.18 -15.03
N ARG A 219 -1.45 -10.25 -16.13
CA ARG A 219 -0.35 -9.36 -16.49
C ARG A 219 -0.35 -9.14 -17.99
N ASP A 220 -0.30 -7.88 -18.40
CA ASP A 220 -0.39 -7.41 -19.79
C ASP A 220 -1.64 -7.97 -20.51
N GLY A 221 -2.76 -8.03 -19.79
CA GLY A 221 -4.03 -8.57 -20.28
C GLY A 221 -4.09 -10.10 -20.45
N GLN A 222 -3.04 -10.81 -20.04
CA GLN A 222 -2.96 -12.28 -20.13
C GLN A 222 -2.98 -12.90 -18.73
N ASN A 223 -3.43 -14.15 -18.61
CA ASN A 223 -3.37 -14.89 -17.34
C ASN A 223 -1.92 -14.94 -16.80
N ALA A 224 -1.76 -14.69 -15.50
CA ALA A 224 -0.46 -14.65 -14.82
C ALA A 224 0.10 -16.04 -14.48
N GLY A 225 -0.68 -17.12 -14.69
CA GLY A 225 -0.26 -18.47 -14.36
C GLY A 225 -0.27 -18.75 -12.86
N GLY A 226 -1.20 -18.13 -12.13
CA GLY A 226 -1.27 -18.24 -10.67
C GLY A 226 -1.63 -19.64 -10.19
N VAL A 227 -0.92 -20.13 -9.18
CA VAL A 227 -1.20 -21.38 -8.47
C VAL A 227 -1.19 -21.13 -6.97
N TRP A 228 -2.22 -21.59 -6.26
CA TRP A 228 -2.29 -21.52 -4.80
C TRP A 228 -1.86 -22.85 -4.18
N ALA A 229 -0.76 -22.84 -3.42
CA ALA A 229 -0.32 -23.98 -2.63
C ALA A 229 -0.93 -23.90 -1.22
N GLY A 230 -2.04 -24.60 -1.00
CA GLY A 230 -2.82 -24.56 0.24
C GLY A 230 -2.03 -24.96 1.49
N GLU A 231 -1.12 -25.93 1.39
CA GLU A 231 -0.32 -26.37 2.55
C GLU A 231 0.69 -25.31 2.98
N THR A 232 1.39 -24.71 2.02
CA THR A 232 2.41 -23.69 2.29
C THR A 232 1.84 -22.28 2.44
N ARG A 233 0.55 -22.10 2.11
CA ARG A 233 -0.18 -20.82 2.12
C ARG A 233 0.53 -19.77 1.27
N ARG A 234 1.03 -20.19 0.10
CA ARG A 234 1.75 -19.33 -0.84
C ARG A 234 1.12 -19.43 -2.22
N ALA A 235 1.02 -18.28 -2.87
CA ALA A 235 0.73 -18.20 -4.30
C ALA A 235 2.05 -18.10 -5.07
N SER A 236 2.13 -18.79 -6.20
CA SER A 236 3.19 -18.65 -7.20
C SER A 236 2.58 -18.25 -8.53
N TYR A 237 3.36 -17.60 -9.38
CA TYR A 237 2.91 -17.10 -10.68
C TYR A 237 4.02 -17.30 -11.72
N MET A 238 3.64 -17.61 -12.96
CA MET A 238 4.58 -17.61 -14.09
C MET A 238 5.05 -16.19 -14.42
N ARG A 239 4.14 -15.21 -14.29
CA ARG A 239 4.42 -13.77 -14.40
C ARG A 239 3.81 -13.07 -13.19
N MET A 240 4.55 -12.14 -12.58
CA MET A 240 4.01 -11.38 -11.45
C MET A 240 2.77 -10.59 -11.92
N PRO A 241 1.59 -10.81 -11.32
CA PRO A 241 0.38 -10.11 -11.73
C PRO A 241 0.42 -8.63 -11.33
N ASP A 242 -0.44 -7.84 -11.96
CA ASP A 242 -0.58 -6.43 -11.65
C ASP A 242 -2.05 -6.00 -11.55
N LYS A 243 -2.25 -4.74 -11.17
CA LYS A 243 -3.55 -4.10 -11.01
C LYS A 243 -4.17 -3.77 -12.36
N GLU A 244 -4.58 -4.81 -13.08
CA GLU A 244 -5.05 -4.75 -14.46
C GLU A 244 -6.43 -5.39 -14.63
N SER A 245 -7.07 -5.07 -15.77
CA SER A 245 -8.26 -5.79 -16.22
C SER A 245 -7.95 -7.29 -16.42
N PRO A 246 -8.93 -8.19 -16.23
CA PRO A 246 -10.32 -7.88 -15.91
C PRO A 246 -10.58 -7.68 -14.42
N LEU A 247 -9.73 -8.19 -13.52
CA LEU A 247 -10.03 -8.28 -12.08
C LEU A 247 -9.97 -6.95 -11.35
N TRP A 248 -9.03 -6.10 -11.74
CA TRP A 248 -8.75 -4.83 -11.10
C TRP A 248 -9.05 -3.68 -12.05
N THR A 249 -9.44 -2.55 -11.46
CA THR A 249 -9.34 -1.27 -12.16
C THR A 249 -8.05 -0.58 -11.70
N PRO A 250 -7.13 -0.19 -12.61
CA PRO A 250 -5.95 0.57 -12.25
C PRO A 250 -6.30 1.89 -11.55
N TYR A 251 -7.53 2.39 -11.77
CA TYR A 251 -7.97 3.71 -11.35
C TYR A 251 -8.78 3.75 -10.04
N ALA A 252 -8.88 2.63 -9.30
CA ALA A 252 -9.45 2.63 -7.96
C ALA A 252 -8.35 2.65 -6.89
N PRO A 253 -8.59 3.14 -5.67
CA PRO A 253 -7.62 3.03 -4.57
C PRO A 253 -7.52 1.61 -3.98
N VAL A 254 -8.43 0.69 -4.34
CA VAL A 254 -8.44 -0.67 -3.83
C VAL A 254 -7.23 -1.45 -4.36
N ILE A 255 -6.46 -2.06 -3.46
CA ILE A 255 -5.29 -2.90 -3.77
C ILE A 255 -5.38 -4.27 -3.11
N TYR A 256 -6.35 -4.49 -2.22
CA TYR A 256 -6.62 -5.77 -1.58
C TYR A 256 -8.08 -6.16 -1.79
N TYR A 257 -8.33 -7.45 -2.03
CA TYR A 257 -9.67 -8.04 -1.98
C TYR A 257 -9.82 -9.00 -0.81
N TRP A 258 -10.99 -8.95 -0.16
CA TRP A 258 -11.46 -10.02 0.71
C TRP A 258 -11.70 -11.31 -0.08
N THR A 259 -11.47 -12.42 0.61
CA THR A 259 -11.81 -13.77 0.13
C THR A 259 -12.73 -14.45 1.15
N GLN A 260 -13.49 -15.46 0.72
CA GLN A 260 -14.26 -16.30 1.64
C GLN A 260 -13.38 -17.27 2.47
N SER A 261 -12.14 -17.50 2.04
CA SER A 261 -11.25 -18.50 2.64
C SER A 261 -10.83 -18.09 4.07
N PRO A 262 -10.93 -19.03 5.05
CA PRO A 262 -10.52 -18.76 6.42
C PRO A 262 -9.01 -18.50 6.49
N GLY A 263 -8.63 -17.48 7.27
CA GLY A 263 -7.24 -17.10 7.51
C GLY A 263 -6.51 -18.04 8.47
N VAL A 264 -5.37 -17.59 9.00
CA VAL A 264 -4.53 -18.40 9.91
C VAL A 264 -5.13 -18.50 11.31
N LYS A 265 -5.80 -17.43 11.77
CA LYS A 265 -6.42 -17.34 13.10
C LYS A 265 -7.94 -17.41 12.98
N GLY A 266 -8.62 -17.87 14.04
CA GLY A 266 -10.08 -18.12 14.01
C GLY A 266 -10.95 -16.95 13.56
N SER A 267 -10.57 -15.70 13.85
CA SER A 267 -11.29 -14.48 13.43
C SER A 267 -10.56 -13.70 12.32
N SER A 268 -9.95 -14.42 11.39
CA SER A 268 -9.23 -13.82 10.26
C SER A 268 -9.63 -14.43 8.93
N ARG A 269 -9.47 -13.65 7.87
CA ARG A 269 -9.70 -14.06 6.47
C ARG A 269 -8.48 -13.76 5.64
N TRP A 270 -8.32 -14.53 4.57
CA TRP A 270 -7.33 -14.18 3.57
C TRP A 270 -7.78 -12.96 2.77
N THR A 271 -6.81 -12.12 2.48
CA THR A 271 -6.90 -11.04 1.52
C THR A 271 -5.83 -11.21 0.47
N ILE A 272 -6.10 -10.76 -0.75
CA ILE A 272 -5.16 -10.87 -1.87
C ILE A 272 -4.88 -9.48 -2.41
N CYS A 273 -3.60 -9.16 -2.52
CA CYS A 273 -3.14 -7.94 -3.15
C CYS A 273 -3.15 -8.08 -4.68
N TYR A 274 -3.30 -6.98 -5.43
CA TYR A 274 -3.25 -7.01 -6.90
C TYR A 274 -1.98 -7.67 -7.46
N ASN A 275 -0.87 -7.60 -6.72
CA ASN A 275 0.41 -8.22 -7.08
C ASN A 275 0.48 -9.70 -6.69
N GLY A 276 -0.64 -10.30 -6.30
CA GLY A 276 -0.75 -11.72 -6.00
C GLY A 276 -0.31 -12.13 -4.60
N ARG A 277 0.14 -11.18 -3.75
CA ARG A 277 0.49 -11.49 -2.35
C ARG A 277 -0.76 -11.79 -1.53
N VAL A 278 -0.73 -12.93 -0.83
CA VAL A 278 -1.82 -13.39 0.04
C VAL A 278 -1.48 -13.06 1.51
N MET A 279 -2.41 -12.44 2.23
CA MET A 279 -2.19 -11.97 3.61
C MET A 279 -3.40 -12.26 4.50
N SER A 280 -3.16 -12.77 5.70
CA SER A 280 -4.22 -13.02 6.69
C SER A 280 -4.52 -11.71 7.42
N ARG A 281 -5.79 -11.31 7.47
CA ARG A 281 -6.23 -10.08 8.15
C ARG A 281 -7.40 -10.37 9.08
N ALA A 282 -7.47 -9.67 10.20
CA ALA A 282 -8.61 -9.77 11.11
C ALA A 282 -9.90 -9.31 10.40
N GLU A 283 -11.02 -9.99 10.61
CA GLU A 283 -12.30 -9.71 9.92
C GLU A 283 -12.83 -8.28 10.15
N LYS A 284 -12.48 -7.69 11.29
CA LYS A 284 -12.82 -6.30 11.66
C LYS A 284 -11.97 -5.25 10.93
N THR A 285 -10.92 -5.65 10.22
CA THR A 285 -10.06 -4.72 9.48
C THR A 285 -10.90 -4.00 8.44
N SER A 286 -10.78 -2.68 8.38
CA SER A 286 -11.37 -1.86 7.34
C SER A 286 -10.38 -0.78 6.95
N MET A 287 -10.03 -0.71 5.68
CA MET A 287 -9.05 0.22 5.14
C MET A 287 -9.53 0.68 3.77
N ARG A 288 -9.27 1.94 3.41
CA ARG A 288 -9.63 2.51 2.09
C ARG A 288 -9.07 1.70 0.91
N SER A 289 -7.97 0.99 1.11
CA SER A 289 -7.33 0.17 0.08
C SER A 289 -7.84 -1.29 0.04
N LEU A 290 -8.78 -1.65 0.93
CA LEU A 290 -9.37 -2.98 1.04
C LEU A 290 -10.83 -2.97 0.61
N GLY A 291 -11.12 -3.74 -0.44
CA GLY A 291 -12.45 -3.93 -0.99
C GLY A 291 -12.73 -5.41 -1.24
N PHE A 292 -13.59 -5.69 -2.21
CA PHE A 292 -13.86 -7.04 -2.68
C PHE A 292 -14.46 -7.00 -4.08
N ARG A 293 -14.40 -8.14 -4.75
CA ARG A 293 -15.18 -8.38 -5.95
C ARG A 293 -15.81 -9.75 -5.85
N LEU A 294 -17.07 -9.85 -6.27
CA LEU A 294 -17.84 -11.07 -6.11
C LEU A 294 -17.79 -11.91 -7.37
N VAL A 295 -18.06 -13.20 -7.19
CA VAL A 295 -18.12 -14.18 -8.26
C VAL A 295 -19.40 -15.00 -8.16
N ARG A 296 -19.78 -15.59 -9.28
CA ARG A 296 -20.75 -16.68 -9.38
C ARG A 296 -20.31 -17.67 -10.43
N GLU A 297 -20.80 -18.90 -10.34
CA GLU A 297 -20.56 -19.92 -11.36
C GLU A 297 -21.16 -19.49 -12.70
N THR A 298 -20.46 -19.78 -13.80
CA THR A 298 -21.14 -19.83 -15.11
C THR A 298 -22.15 -20.97 -15.05
N ARG A 299 -23.40 -20.72 -15.41
CA ARG A 299 -24.35 -21.83 -15.59
C ARG A 299 -23.74 -22.78 -16.61
N THR A 300 -23.42 -24.00 -16.19
CA THR A 300 -23.11 -25.08 -17.12
C THR A 300 -24.31 -25.20 -18.05
N PRO A 301 -24.11 -25.24 -19.38
CA PRO A 301 -25.20 -25.51 -20.31
C PRO A 301 -25.89 -26.84 -19.99
#